data_AF-A0A9D2VWA9-F1
#
_entry.id   AF-A0A9D2VWA9-F1
#
_cell.length_a   1.000
_cell.length_b   1.000
_cell.length_c   1.000
_cell.angle_alpha   90.00
_cell.angle_beta   90.00
_cell.angle_gamma   90.00
#
_symmetry.space_group_name_H-M   'P 1'
#
loop_
_entity.id
_entity.type
_entity.pdbx_description
1 polymer ?
#
loop_
_entity_poly.entity_id
_entity_poly.type
_entity_poly.pdbx_seq_one_letter_code
_entity_poly.pdbx_strand_id
1 'polypeptide(L)' 'MRQYCTKLKKTEELEKIICNKCGKEILVCGGVPQEDVLEVEKRWGYHSRKDNQVDHFDLCEDCYDELVSGFRIQIED' A
#
# COMPACT_ATOMS: atom_id res chain seq x y z
N MET A 1 12.01 29.64 37.31
CA MET A 1 11.70 30.07 35.92
C MET A 1 11.44 28.82 35.10
N ARG A 2 10.26 28.68 34.48
CA ARG A 2 9.94 27.50 33.65
C ARG A 2 10.43 27.78 32.23
N GLN A 3 11.37 26.98 31.75
CA GLN A 3 11.80 27.01 30.35
C GLN A 3 10.95 26.03 29.55
N TYR A 4 10.26 26.54 28.54
CA TYR A 4 9.56 25.73 27.56
C TYR A 4 10.42 25.67 26.30
N CYS A 5 10.64 24.45 25.81
CA CYS A 5 11.28 24.19 24.53
C CYS A 5 10.18 23.86 23.52
N THR A 6 10.02 24.72 22.52
CA THR A 6 9.13 24.44 21.38
C THR A 6 9.86 23.48 20.45
N LYS A 7 9.36 22.25 20.32
CA LYS A 7 9.87 21.26 19.35
C LYS A 7 8.98 21.30 18.11
N LEU A 8 9.60 21.44 16.93
CA LEU A 8 8.91 21.26 15.65
C LEU A 8 8.57 19.78 15.48
N LYS A 9 7.30 19.44 15.31
CA LYS A 9 6.88 18.11 14.86
C LYS A 9 7.02 18.04 13.35
N LYS A 10 7.75 17.03 12.86
CA LYS A 10 7.71 16.64 11.45
C LYS A 10 6.37 15.92 11.23
N THR A 11 5.53 16.46 10.35
CA THR A 11 4.31 15.77 9.88
C THR A 11 4.68 15.05 8.60
N GLU A 12 4.49 13.73 8.56
CA GLU A 12 4.63 12.94 7.34
C GLU A 12 3.21 12.78 6.78
N GLU A 13 2.93 13.48 5.70
CA GLU A 13 1.65 13.38 4.99
C GLU A 13 1.89 12.54 3.74
N LEU A 14 1.02 11.56 3.50
CA LEU A 14 1.07 10.72 2.32
C LEU A 14 0.66 11.59 1.12
N GLU A 15 1.59 11.85 0.19
CA GLU A 15 1.32 12.66 -1.00
C GLU A 15 0.78 11.85 -2.17
N LYS A 16 1.26 10.61 -2.33
CA LYS A 16 0.87 9.73 -3.43
C LYS A 16 1.15 8.27 -3.09
N ILE A 17 0.41 7.40 -3.76
CA ILE A 17 0.59 5.95 -3.78
C ILE A 17 1.06 5.56 -5.17
N ILE A 18 1.97 4.59 -5.29
CA ILE A 18 2.52 4.17 -6.58
C ILE A 18 2.22 2.69 -6.78
N CYS A 19 1.51 2.35 -7.85
CA CYS A 19 1.24 0.96 -8.20
C CYS A 19 2.54 0.22 -8.50
N ASN A 20 2.83 -0.85 -7.75
CA ASN A 20 4.06 -1.64 -7.90
C ASN A 20 4.14 -2.42 -9.22
N LYS A 21 3.02 -2.63 -9.93
CA LYS A 21 3.00 -3.34 -11.22
C LYS A 21 3.24 -2.41 -12.40
N CYS A 22 2.46 -1.33 -12.52
CA CYS A 22 2.50 -0.45 -13.70
C CYS A 22 3.18 0.92 -13.46
N GLY A 23 3.47 1.28 -12.21
CA GLY A 23 4.05 2.58 -11.85
C GLY A 23 3.08 3.75 -11.86
N LYS A 24 1.76 3.50 -12.01
CA LYS A 24 0.74 4.54 -11.94
C LYS A 24 0.80 5.25 -10.58
N GLU A 25 0.88 6.57 -10.62
CA GLU A 25 0.85 7.42 -9.42
C GLU A 25 -0.60 7.81 -9.11
N ILE A 26 -1.02 7.60 -7.86
CA ILE A 26 -2.34 7.90 -7.36
C ILE A 26 -2.18 8.98 -6.30
N LEU A 27 -2.61 10.18 -6.63
CA LEU A 27 -2.45 11.35 -5.76
C LEU A 27 -3.34 11.21 -4.53
N VAL A 28 -2.84 11.67 -3.38
CA VAL A 28 -3.58 11.71 -2.12
C VAL A 28 -3.90 13.17 -1.82
N CYS A 29 -5.19 13.50 -1.80
CA CYS A 29 -5.69 14.85 -1.55
C CYS A 29 -6.40 14.89 -0.20
N GLY A 30 -5.85 15.65 0.75
CA GLY A 30 -6.42 15.76 2.11
C GLY A 30 -6.40 14.43 2.88
N GLY A 31 -5.42 13.56 2.60
CA GLY A 31 -5.31 12.24 3.21
C GLY A 31 -6.16 11.15 2.56
N VAL A 32 -6.89 11.46 1.48
CA VAL A 32 -7.71 10.49 0.75
C VAL A 32 -7.11 10.26 -0.65
N PRO A 33 -6.83 9.02 -1.05
CA PRO A 33 -6.45 8.68 -2.42
C PRO A 33 -7.53 9.09 -3.43
N GLN A 34 -7.11 9.60 -4.60
CA GLN A 34 -8.04 9.95 -5.69
C GLN A 34 -8.68 8.73 -6.36
N GLU A 35 -8.02 7.58 -6.28
CA GLU A 35 -8.50 6.28 -6.75
C GLU A 35 -8.29 5.26 -5.63
N ASP A 36 -9.16 4.25 -5.57
CA ASP A 36 -8.98 3.16 -4.62
C ASP A 36 -7.79 2.27 -5.03
N VAL A 37 -7.15 1.64 -4.05
CA VAL A 37 -5.96 0.81 -4.25
C VAL A 37 -6.05 -0.48 -3.46
N LEU A 38 -5.55 -1.56 -4.05
CA LEU A 38 -5.31 -2.77 -3.29
C LEU A 38 -3.96 -2.64 -2.57
N GLU A 39 -4.02 -2.38 -1.26
CA GLU A 39 -2.88 -2.50 -0.37
C GLU A 39 -2.74 -3.95 0.11
N VAL A 40 -1.57 -4.56 -0.11
CA VAL A 40 -1.26 -5.91 0.38
C VAL A 40 -0.15 -5.83 1.41
N GLU A 41 -0.45 -6.24 2.64
CA GLU A 41 0.56 -6.61 3.63
C GLU A 41 0.48 -8.12 3.89
N LYS A 42 1.52 -8.86 3.50
CA LYS A 42 1.57 -10.30 3.71
C LYS A 42 2.83 -10.72 4.45
N ARG A 43 2.63 -11.18 5.68
CA ARG A 43 3.64 -11.95 6.41
C ARG A 43 3.58 -13.43 6.03
N TRP A 44 4.73 -13.97 5.61
CA TRP A 44 4.90 -15.38 5.29
C TRP A 44 5.32 -16.17 6.53
N GLY A 45 4.61 -17.27 6.81
CA GLY A 45 4.91 -18.18 7.92
C GLY A 45 5.82 -19.34 7.52
N TYR A 46 6.22 -20.14 8.50
CA TYR A 46 7.18 -21.27 8.43
C TYR A 46 6.96 -22.36 7.35
N HIS A 47 5.81 -22.36 6.67
CA HIS A 47 5.50 -23.30 5.58
C HIS A 47 5.66 -22.64 4.21
N SER A 48 6.38 -21.53 4.13
CA SER A 48 6.63 -20.82 2.89
C SER A 48 8.08 -21.01 2.46
N ARG A 49 8.40 -20.61 1.23
CA ARG A 49 9.81 -20.41 0.82
C ARG A 49 10.33 -19.02 1.18
N LYS A 50 9.58 -18.28 1.99
CA LYS A 50 9.75 -16.87 2.34
C LYS A 50 9.61 -16.68 3.85
N ASP A 51 10.12 -17.60 4.66
CA ASP A 51 9.82 -17.62 6.10
C ASP A 51 10.18 -16.31 6.80
N ASN A 52 9.22 -15.78 7.57
CA ASN A 52 9.26 -14.47 8.25
C ASN A 52 9.43 -13.24 7.34
N GLN A 53 9.41 -13.42 6.01
CA GLN A 53 9.38 -12.29 5.08
C GLN A 53 8.01 -11.60 5.17
N VAL A 54 8.03 -10.27 5.11
CA VAL A 54 6.84 -9.45 4.92
C VAL A 54 6.93 -8.84 3.53
N ASP A 55 5.99 -9.20 2.67
CA ASP A 55 5.81 -8.53 1.39
C ASP A 55 4.78 -7.41 1.58
N HIS A 56 5.10 -6.23 1.08
CA HIS A 56 4.21 -5.07 1.08
C HIS A 56 4.23 -4.40 -0.29
N PHE A 57 3.06 -4.19 -0.89
CA PHE A 57 2.92 -3.55 -2.21
C PHE A 57 1.48 -3.05 -2.42
N ASP A 58 1.35 -2.07 -3.31
CA ASP A 58 0.10 -1.46 -3.75
C ASP A 58 -0.16 -1.78 -5.22
N LEU A 59 -1.42 -2.06 -5.57
CA LEU A 59 -1.87 -2.19 -6.96
C LEU A 59 -3.04 -1.24 -7.23
N CYS A 60 -3.00 -0.57 -8.38
CA CYS A 60 -4.19 0.12 -8.89
C CYS A 60 -5.25 -0.90 -9.35
N GLU A 61 -6.50 -0.46 -9.45
CA GLU A 61 -7.65 -1.27 -9.86
C GLU A 61 -7.39 -2.06 -11.15
N ASP A 62 -6.90 -1.41 -12.22
CA ASP A 62 -6.57 -2.09 -13.49
C ASP A 62 -5.58 -3.25 -13.33
N CYS A 63 -4.59 -3.09 -12.43
CA CYS A 63 -3.57 -4.11 -12.19
C CYS A 63 -4.08 -5.24 -11.29
N TYR A 64 -5.02 -4.92 -10.41
CA TYR A 64 -5.75 -5.91 -9.64
C TYR A 64 -6.63 -6.77 -10.56
N ASP A 65 -7.39 -6.14 -11.45
CA ASP A 65 -8.25 -6.84 -12.42
C ASP A 65 -7.43 -7.79 -13.31
N GLU A 66 -6.29 -7.33 -13.81
CA GLU A 66 -5.37 -8.17 -14.58
C GLU A 66 -4.82 -9.34 -13.73
N LEU A 67 -4.48 -9.10 -12.46
CA LEU A 67 -4.01 -10.14 -11.55
C LEU A 67 -5.07 -11.23 -11.35
N VAL A 68 -6.31 -10.85 -11.02
CA VAL A 68 -7.39 -11.81 -10.76
C VAL A 68 -7.87 -12.49 -12.03
N SER A 69 -7.77 -11.85 -13.19
CA SER A 69 -8.07 -12.47 -14.49
C SER A 69 -7.17 -13.67 -14.79
N GLY A 70 -5.94 -13.65 -14.25
CA GLY A 70 -4.99 -14.75 -14.37
C GLY A 70 -5.27 -15.92 -13.42
N PHE A 71 -6.23 -15.80 -12.50
CA PHE A 71 -6.50 -16.86 -11.52
C PHE A 71 -7.22 -18.04 -12.16
N ARG A 72 -6.71 -19.24 -11.87
CA ARG A 72 -7.34 -20.48 -12.31
C ARG A 72 -8.73 -20.69 -11.70
N ILE A 73 -8.95 -20.17 -10.50
CA ILE A 73 -10.22 -20.19 -9.79
C ILE A 73 -10.63 -18.72 -9.64
N GLN A 74 -11.84 -18.39 -10.08
CA GLN A 74 -12.35 -17.03 -10.02
C GLN A 74 -12.60 -16.60 -8.58
N ILE A 75 -12.56 -15.29 -8.34
CA ILE A 75 -12.92 -14.70 -7.05
C ILE A 75 -14.43 -14.88 -6.79
N GLU A 76 -14.80 -14.94 -5.51
CA GLU A 76 -16.20 -14.98 -5.08
C GLU A 76 -16.78 -13.56 -5.10
N ASP A 77 -18.08 -13.44 -5.42
CA ASP A 77 -18.84 -12.19 -5.40
C ASP A 77 -19.30 -11.78 -3.99
#